data_AF-A0A7Y2FJ61-F1
#
_entry.id   AF-A0A7Y2FJ61-F1
#
_cell.length_a   1.000
_cell.length_b   1.000
_cell.length_c   1.000
_cell.angle_alpha   90.00
_cell.angle_beta   90.00
_cell.angle_gamma   90.00
#
_symmetry.space_group_name_H-M   'P 1'
#
loop_
_entity.id
_entity.type
_entity.pdbx_description
1 polymer ?
#
loop_
_entity_poly.entity_id
_entity_poly.type
_entity_poly.pdbx_seq_one_letter_code
_entity_poly.pdbx_strand_id
1 'polypeptide(L)'
;MNKTKLIRTLNTLTPEEWSSFRKYLLMHTRKGSDNFDFFEFLHIRKDRLSSMVDADIIRERHFAQLTSKGFSNMMSRIFNWLEEWLSIHEFKKQAYQQELMLVKAYNKRGLYKLADRTAKKTEDSITKKPSLGINKNKAIADLYHIQYYSENPIKQFNGGEILSKLSDHYTASVQEYVSTYVLELINFSRIKNIDLSSQILL
;
A
#
# COMPACT_ATOMS: atom_id res chain seq x y z
N MET A 1 5.13 -29.91 7.67
CA MET A 1 4.39 -29.69 6.41
C MET A 1 4.45 -28.21 6.03
N ASN A 2 5.00 -27.90 4.85
CA ASN A 2 5.05 -26.52 4.36
C ASN A 2 3.65 -26.12 3.87
N LYS A 3 2.91 -25.38 4.71
CA LYS A 3 1.67 -24.72 4.29
C LYS A 3 1.95 -23.84 3.08
N THR A 4 1.11 -23.92 2.05
CA THR A 4 1.27 -23.10 0.84
C THR A 4 1.25 -21.61 1.20
N LYS A 5 1.97 -20.79 0.42
CA LYS A 5 2.04 -19.33 0.65
C LYS A 5 0.63 -18.70 0.72
N LEU A 6 -0.27 -19.15 -0.16
CA LEU A 6 -1.66 -18.73 -0.17
C LEU A 6 -2.36 -18.92 1.17
N ILE A 7 -2.32 -20.13 1.73
CA ILE A 7 -3.00 -20.44 3.00
C ILE A 7 -2.38 -19.63 4.15
N ARG A 8 -1.06 -19.51 4.17
CA ARG A 8 -0.35 -18.72 5.20
C ARG A 8 -0.80 -17.26 5.19
N THR A 9 -0.87 -16.64 4.02
CA THR A 9 -1.26 -15.23 3.89
C THR A 9 -2.75 -15.02 4.14
N LEU A 10 -3.62 -15.90 3.64
CA LEU A 10 -5.06 -15.81 3.91
C LEU A 10 -5.39 -15.92 5.41
N ASN A 11 -4.61 -16.68 6.17
CA ASN A 11 -4.79 -16.84 7.61
C ASN A 11 -4.43 -15.57 8.42
N THR A 12 -3.84 -14.54 7.80
CA THR A 12 -3.55 -13.26 8.49
C THR A 12 -4.60 -12.19 8.22
N LEU A 13 -5.54 -12.42 7.29
CA LEU A 13 -6.52 -11.41 6.90
C LEU A 13 -7.60 -11.21 7.97
N THR A 14 -7.95 -9.95 8.23
CA THR A 14 -9.11 -9.61 9.08
C THR A 14 -10.44 -9.95 8.37
N PRO A 15 -11.57 -10.01 9.09
CA PRO A 15 -12.89 -10.23 8.48
C PRO A 15 -13.24 -9.21 7.39
N GLU A 16 -12.86 -7.93 7.58
CA GLU A 16 -13.07 -6.86 6.61
C GLU A 16 -12.20 -7.06 5.36
N GLU A 17 -10.96 -7.49 5.56
CA GLU A 17 -10.01 -7.81 4.49
C GLU A 17 -10.48 -8.98 3.64
N TRP A 18 -11.02 -10.04 4.25
CA TRP A 18 -11.67 -11.14 3.53
C TRP A 18 -12.81 -10.67 2.62
N SER A 19 -13.68 -9.79 3.14
CA SER A 19 -14.80 -9.23 2.38
C SER A 19 -14.33 -8.35 1.22
N SER A 20 -13.30 -7.52 1.47
CA SER A 20 -12.68 -6.67 0.45
C SER A 20 -11.98 -7.48 -0.64
N PHE A 21 -11.18 -8.47 -0.26
CA PHE A 21 -10.48 -9.35 -1.20
C PHE A 21 -11.45 -10.17 -2.05
N ARG A 22 -12.55 -10.67 -1.46
CA ARG A 22 -13.62 -11.36 -2.21
C ARG A 22 -14.20 -10.49 -3.34
N LYS A 23 -14.47 -9.22 -3.07
CA LYS A 23 -14.96 -8.28 -4.09
C LYS A 23 -13.92 -8.06 -5.20
N TYR A 24 -12.66 -7.94 -4.81
CA TYR A 24 -11.56 -7.79 -5.75
C TYR A 24 -11.39 -9.04 -6.64
N LEU A 25 -11.50 -10.24 -6.07
CA LEU A 25 -11.38 -11.49 -6.81
C LEU A 25 -12.50 -11.62 -7.86
N LEU A 26 -13.72 -11.15 -7.56
CA LEU A 26 -14.82 -11.06 -8.53
C LEU A 26 -14.61 -10.05 -9.67
N MET A 27 -13.60 -9.18 -9.59
CA MET A 27 -13.21 -8.32 -10.72
C MET A 27 -12.31 -9.06 -11.72
N HIS A 28 -11.61 -10.10 -11.25
CA HIS A 28 -10.66 -10.91 -12.05
C HIS A 28 -11.22 -12.25 -12.49
N THR A 29 -12.30 -12.71 -11.84
CA THR A 29 -12.99 -13.94 -12.20
C THR A 29 -14.50 -13.81 -11.99
N ARG A 30 -15.24 -14.88 -12.24
CA ARG A 30 -16.70 -14.94 -12.07
C ARG A 30 -17.09 -15.96 -11.02
N LYS A 31 -18.28 -15.79 -10.44
CA LYS A 31 -18.91 -16.82 -9.60
C LYS A 31 -19.06 -18.13 -10.39
N GLY A 32 -18.83 -19.27 -9.73
CA GLY A 32 -18.87 -20.59 -10.37
C GLY A 32 -17.66 -20.91 -11.24
N SER A 33 -16.58 -20.12 -11.17
CA SER A 33 -15.30 -20.52 -11.73
C SER A 33 -14.53 -21.35 -10.69
N ASP A 34 -13.71 -22.30 -11.13
CA ASP A 34 -12.90 -23.11 -10.21
C ASP A 34 -12.09 -22.23 -9.23
N ASN A 35 -11.53 -21.10 -9.71
CA ASN A 35 -10.76 -20.19 -8.86
C ASN A 35 -11.64 -19.54 -7.77
N PHE A 36 -12.85 -19.08 -8.13
CA PHE A 36 -13.75 -18.45 -7.19
C PHE A 36 -14.31 -19.48 -6.19
N ASP A 37 -14.65 -20.67 -6.66
CA ASP A 37 -15.21 -21.73 -5.83
C ASP A 37 -14.17 -22.27 -4.86
N PHE A 38 -12.90 -22.38 -5.28
CA PHE A 38 -11.81 -22.68 -4.36
C PHE A 38 -11.59 -21.56 -3.33
N PHE A 39 -11.64 -20.29 -3.74
CA PHE A 39 -11.58 -19.19 -2.78
C PHE A 39 -12.74 -19.24 -1.76
N GLU A 40 -13.98 -19.47 -2.19
CA GLU A 40 -15.13 -19.58 -1.29
C GLU A 40 -14.99 -20.80 -0.35
N PHE A 41 -14.47 -21.92 -0.87
CA PHE A 41 -14.15 -23.10 -0.05
C PHE A 41 -13.19 -22.76 1.08
N LEU A 42 -12.15 -21.95 0.81
CA LEU A 42 -11.20 -21.44 1.81
C LEU A 42 -11.88 -20.45 2.76
N HIS A 43 -12.68 -19.52 2.23
CA HIS A 43 -13.33 -18.47 3.02
C HIS A 43 -14.33 -19.03 4.05
N ILE A 44 -15.13 -20.04 3.68
CA ILE A 44 -16.04 -20.74 4.60
C ILE A 44 -15.27 -21.41 5.75
N ARG A 45 -14.01 -21.78 5.50
CA ARG A 45 -13.13 -22.48 6.47
C ARG A 45 -12.05 -21.56 7.04
N LYS A 46 -12.20 -20.22 6.96
CA LYS A 46 -11.17 -19.25 7.35
C LYS A 46 -10.60 -19.49 8.76
N ASP A 47 -11.45 -19.84 9.72
CA ASP A 47 -11.06 -20.10 11.11
C ASP A 47 -10.25 -21.40 11.31
N ARG A 48 -10.26 -22.27 10.29
CA ARG A 48 -9.59 -23.58 10.27
C ARG A 48 -8.55 -23.68 9.14
N LEU A 49 -8.16 -22.57 8.51
CA LEU A 49 -7.11 -22.57 7.47
C LEU A 49 -5.78 -23.06 8.03
N SER A 50 -5.50 -22.75 9.29
CA SER A 50 -4.29 -23.23 9.98
C SER A 50 -4.26 -24.75 10.16
N SER A 51 -5.41 -25.44 10.12
CA SER A 51 -5.51 -26.90 10.21
C SER A 51 -5.81 -27.57 8.87
N MET A 52 -5.86 -26.81 7.77
CA MET A 52 -6.08 -27.39 6.45
C MET A 52 -4.97 -28.38 6.09
N VAL A 53 -5.42 -29.58 5.72
CA VAL A 53 -4.63 -30.72 5.28
C VAL A 53 -4.05 -30.46 3.89
N ASP A 54 -3.09 -31.29 3.50
CA ASP A 54 -2.36 -31.28 2.23
C ASP A 54 -3.21 -30.86 1.01
N ALA A 55 -2.63 -30.03 0.15
CA ALA A 55 -3.27 -29.47 -1.03
C ALA A 55 -3.81 -30.57 -1.96
N ASP A 56 -3.10 -31.70 -2.04
CA ASP A 56 -3.52 -32.84 -2.86
C ASP A 56 -4.80 -33.51 -2.31
N ILE A 57 -4.99 -33.57 -0.99
CA ILE A 57 -6.22 -34.12 -0.39
C ILE A 57 -7.42 -33.20 -0.66
N ILE A 58 -7.21 -31.89 -0.61
CA ILE A 58 -8.26 -30.91 -0.94
C ILE A 58 -8.64 -31.05 -2.42
N ARG A 59 -7.65 -31.17 -3.30
CA ARG A 59 -7.88 -31.41 -4.73
C ARG A 59 -8.68 -32.68 -4.94
N GLU A 60 -8.25 -33.81 -4.40
CA GLU A 60 -8.92 -35.10 -4.61
C GLU A 60 -10.37 -35.12 -4.13
N ARG A 61 -10.68 -34.42 -3.03
CA ARG A 61 -12.04 -34.44 -2.45
C ARG A 61 -12.99 -33.42 -3.05
N HIS A 62 -12.48 -32.27 -3.49
CA HIS A 62 -13.32 -31.12 -3.83
C HIS A 62 -13.09 -30.59 -5.25
N PHE A 63 -11.96 -30.91 -5.87
CA PHE A 63 -11.56 -30.44 -7.20
C PHE A 63 -10.95 -31.59 -8.03
N ALA A 64 -11.56 -32.78 -7.96
CA ALA A 64 -11.03 -34.01 -8.56
C ALA A 64 -10.90 -33.94 -10.09
N GLN A 65 -11.69 -33.07 -10.73
CA GLN A 65 -11.63 -32.75 -12.16
C GLN A 65 -10.31 -32.08 -12.56
N LEU A 66 -9.59 -31.47 -11.62
CA LEU A 66 -8.32 -30.81 -11.86
C LEU A 66 -7.15 -31.78 -11.62
N THR A 67 -6.18 -31.75 -12.53
CA THR A 67 -4.87 -32.38 -12.30
C THR A 67 -4.14 -31.69 -11.14
N SER A 68 -3.19 -32.35 -10.47
CA SER A 68 -2.39 -31.69 -9.41
C SER A 68 -1.69 -30.43 -9.91
N LYS A 69 -1.20 -30.43 -11.16
CA LYS A 69 -0.66 -29.23 -11.81
C LYS A 69 -1.72 -28.15 -12.02
N GLY A 70 -2.92 -28.52 -12.49
CA GLY A 70 -4.04 -27.60 -12.66
C GLY A 70 -4.47 -26.93 -11.35
N PHE A 71 -4.58 -27.72 -10.28
CA PHE A 71 -4.91 -27.23 -8.94
C PHE A 71 -3.81 -26.31 -8.37
N SER A 72 -2.54 -26.69 -8.54
CA SER A 72 -1.40 -25.85 -8.16
C SER A 72 -1.41 -24.51 -8.90
N ASN A 73 -1.64 -24.52 -10.22
CA ASN A 73 -1.75 -23.30 -11.02
C ASN A 73 -2.90 -22.39 -10.55
N MET A 74 -4.04 -22.98 -10.17
CA MET A 74 -5.18 -22.25 -9.60
C MET A 74 -4.80 -21.58 -8.27
N MET A 75 -4.17 -22.31 -7.36
CA MET A 75 -3.68 -21.75 -6.09
C MET A 75 -2.70 -20.60 -6.34
N SER A 76 -1.74 -20.77 -7.25
CA SER A 76 -0.79 -19.72 -7.64
C SER A 76 -1.49 -18.50 -8.22
N ARG A 77 -2.51 -18.68 -9.07
CA ARG A 77 -3.27 -17.56 -9.64
C ARG A 77 -3.99 -16.75 -8.58
N ILE A 78 -4.66 -17.41 -7.64
CA ILE A 78 -5.34 -16.74 -6.53
C ILE A 78 -4.34 -16.03 -5.63
N PHE A 79 -3.16 -16.63 -5.41
CA PHE A 79 -2.10 -15.98 -4.65
C PHE A 79 -1.59 -14.71 -5.33
N ASN A 80 -1.39 -14.72 -6.65
CA ASN A 80 -1.00 -13.51 -7.38
C ASN A 80 -2.06 -12.40 -7.24
N TRP A 81 -3.34 -12.74 -7.34
CA TRP A 81 -4.42 -11.77 -7.10
C TRP A 81 -4.45 -11.26 -5.66
N LEU A 82 -4.10 -12.11 -4.69
CA LEU A 82 -3.98 -11.72 -3.29
C LEU A 82 -2.84 -10.73 -3.08
N GLU A 83 -1.67 -10.95 -3.68
CA GLU A 83 -0.53 -10.02 -3.60
C GLU A 83 -0.83 -8.67 -4.26
N GLU A 84 -1.49 -8.68 -5.42
CA GLU A 84 -1.93 -7.46 -6.10
C GLU A 84 -2.95 -6.70 -5.23
N TRP A 85 -3.94 -7.41 -4.68
CA TRP A 85 -4.93 -6.82 -3.79
C TRP A 85 -4.30 -6.25 -2.53
N LEU A 86 -3.40 -6.97 -1.86
CA LEU A 86 -2.68 -6.49 -0.67
C LEU A 86 -1.94 -5.18 -0.96
N SER A 87 -1.27 -5.11 -2.11
CA SER A 87 -0.56 -3.90 -2.56
C SER A 87 -1.52 -2.72 -2.72
N ILE A 88 -2.67 -2.94 -3.37
CA ILE A 88 -3.70 -1.91 -3.55
C ILE A 88 -4.34 -1.52 -2.21
N HIS A 89 -4.57 -2.49 -1.34
CA HIS A 89 -5.19 -2.29 -0.04
C HIS A 89 -4.32 -1.42 0.87
N GLU A 90 -3.03 -1.76 0.98
CA GLU A 90 -2.07 -0.96 1.75
C GLU A 90 -1.85 0.42 1.13
N PHE A 91 -1.77 0.51 -0.21
CA PHE A 91 -1.71 1.80 -0.90
C PHE A 91 -2.90 2.71 -0.55
N LYS A 92 -4.12 2.17 -0.51
CA LYS A 92 -5.33 2.95 -0.17
C LYS A 92 -5.37 3.43 1.29
N LYS A 93 -4.62 2.81 2.19
CA LYS A 93 -4.48 3.25 3.59
C LYS A 93 -3.50 4.42 3.74
N GLN A 94 -2.60 4.64 2.78
CA GLN A 94 -1.63 5.72 2.83
C GLN A 94 -2.33 7.07 2.59
N ALA A 95 -2.29 7.94 3.60
CA ALA A 95 -2.88 9.27 3.52
C ALA A 95 -2.30 10.06 2.34
N TYR A 96 -3.18 10.72 1.57
CA TYR A 96 -2.87 11.60 0.44
C TYR A 96 -2.24 10.93 -0.80
N GLN A 97 -1.82 9.66 -0.70
CA GLN A 97 -1.06 9.01 -1.76
C GLN A 97 -1.89 8.82 -3.03
N GLN A 98 -3.19 8.54 -2.89
CA GLN A 98 -4.11 8.45 -4.03
C GLN A 98 -4.18 9.79 -4.77
N GLU A 99 -4.32 10.89 -4.06
CA GLU A 99 -4.42 12.23 -4.63
C GLU A 99 -3.09 12.66 -5.28
N LEU A 100 -1.95 12.39 -4.64
CA LEU A 100 -0.62 12.66 -5.21
C LEU A 100 -0.43 11.89 -6.53
N MET A 101 -0.78 10.61 -6.56
CA MET A 101 -0.71 9.81 -7.78
C MET A 101 -1.65 10.33 -8.86
N LEU A 102 -2.82 10.86 -8.49
CA LEU A 102 -3.76 11.44 -9.44
C LEU A 102 -3.21 12.74 -10.08
N VAL A 103 -2.60 13.63 -9.29
CA VAL A 103 -1.91 14.83 -9.82
C VAL A 103 -0.82 14.42 -10.80
N LYS A 104 0.03 13.46 -10.42
CA LYS A 104 1.09 12.92 -11.28
C LYS A 104 0.53 12.32 -12.56
N ALA A 105 -0.57 11.57 -12.48
CA ALA A 105 -1.23 10.95 -13.62
C ALA A 105 -1.82 11.97 -14.60
N TYR A 106 -2.39 13.07 -14.11
CA TYR A 106 -2.89 14.17 -14.93
C TYR A 106 -1.77 14.93 -15.61
N ASN A 107 -0.70 15.28 -14.87
CA ASN A 107 0.47 15.94 -15.43
C ASN A 107 1.10 15.13 -16.57
N LYS A 108 1.28 13.82 -16.38
CA LYS A 108 1.83 12.92 -17.42
C LYS A 108 0.99 12.84 -18.69
N ARG A 109 -0.30 13.17 -18.62
CA ARG A 109 -1.25 13.11 -19.75
C ARG A 109 -1.52 14.48 -20.37
N GLY A 110 -0.84 15.54 -19.93
CA GLY A 110 -1.11 16.90 -20.39
C GLY A 110 -2.41 17.51 -19.85
N LEU A 111 -3.06 16.86 -18.87
CA LEU A 111 -4.33 17.32 -18.29
C LEU A 111 -4.09 18.36 -17.17
N TYR A 112 -3.35 19.43 -17.49
CA TYR A 112 -2.79 20.35 -16.49
C TYR A 112 -3.84 21.05 -15.63
N LYS A 113 -4.95 21.51 -16.22
CA LYS A 113 -6.05 22.14 -15.45
C LYS A 113 -6.63 21.21 -14.38
N LEU A 114 -6.71 19.91 -14.66
CA LEU A 114 -7.15 18.92 -13.67
C LEU A 114 -6.06 18.68 -12.63
N ALA A 115 -4.80 18.58 -13.05
CA ALA A 115 -3.67 18.44 -12.14
C ALA A 115 -3.60 19.59 -11.13
N ASP A 116 -3.72 20.84 -11.59
CA ASP A 116 -3.62 22.04 -10.73
C ASP A 116 -4.79 22.11 -9.74
N ARG A 117 -6.01 21.83 -10.21
CA ARG A 117 -7.19 21.79 -9.34
C ARG A 117 -7.07 20.71 -8.27
N THR A 118 -6.64 19.51 -8.67
CA THR A 118 -6.43 18.40 -7.73
C THR A 118 -5.30 18.75 -6.76
N ALA A 119 -4.18 19.31 -7.23
CA ALA A 119 -3.07 19.72 -6.38
C ALA A 119 -3.51 20.74 -5.32
N LYS A 120 -4.24 21.78 -5.72
CA LYS A 120 -4.74 22.79 -4.78
C LYS A 120 -5.68 22.20 -3.74
N LYS A 121 -6.59 21.32 -4.15
CA LYS A 121 -7.49 20.61 -3.23
C LYS A 121 -6.71 19.74 -2.24
N THR A 122 -5.69 19.02 -2.73
CA THR A 122 -4.84 18.17 -1.90
C THR A 122 -4.06 18.99 -0.89
N GLU A 123 -3.42 20.08 -1.32
CA GLU A 123 -2.71 21.02 -0.44
C GLU A 123 -3.62 21.54 0.68
N ASP A 124 -4.80 22.04 0.33
CA ASP A 124 -5.78 22.53 1.29
C ASP A 124 -6.22 21.43 2.29
N SER A 125 -6.37 20.19 1.81
CA SER A 125 -6.76 19.05 2.65
C SER A 125 -5.66 18.67 3.66
N ILE A 126 -4.40 18.81 3.27
CA ILE A 126 -3.25 18.48 4.11
C ILE A 126 -3.04 19.59 5.15
N THR A 127 -3.07 20.85 4.71
CA THR A 127 -2.81 22.02 5.56
C THR A 127 -3.88 22.22 6.64
N LYS A 128 -5.17 22.07 6.29
CA LYS A 128 -6.32 22.26 7.20
C LYS A 128 -6.46 21.18 8.27
N LYS A 129 -5.81 20.03 8.15
CA LYS A 129 -5.83 18.98 9.19
C LYS A 129 -4.83 19.34 10.31
N PRO A 130 -5.29 19.56 11.56
CA PRO A 130 -4.44 19.91 12.69
C PRO A 130 -3.68 18.72 13.29
N SER A 131 -3.62 17.58 12.61
CA SER A 131 -2.92 16.40 13.13
C SER A 131 -1.40 16.56 13.06
N LEU A 132 -0.73 16.34 14.18
CA LEU A 132 0.71 16.12 14.30
C LEU A 132 1.07 14.79 13.61
N GLY A 133 1.26 14.83 12.30
CA GLY A 133 1.68 13.66 11.51
C GLY A 133 2.98 13.95 10.80
N ILE A 134 4.01 13.13 11.07
CA ILE A 134 5.34 13.16 10.42
C ILE A 134 5.23 13.12 8.88
N ASN A 135 4.14 12.56 8.35
CA ASN A 135 3.93 12.43 6.92
C ASN A 135 3.34 13.70 6.26
N LYS A 136 2.98 14.73 7.03
CA LYS A 136 2.34 15.94 6.50
C LYS A 136 3.29 16.74 5.62
N ASN A 137 4.45 17.11 6.17
CA ASN A 137 5.47 17.86 5.44
C ASN A 137 5.99 17.06 4.24
N LYS A 138 6.18 15.75 4.41
CA LYS A 138 6.52 14.86 3.31
C LYS A 138 5.48 14.89 2.18
N ALA A 139 4.19 14.78 2.48
CA ALA A 139 3.15 14.79 1.45
C ALA A 139 3.07 16.12 0.70
N ILE A 140 3.26 17.25 1.39
CA ILE A 140 3.31 18.58 0.74
C ILE A 140 4.56 18.70 -0.13
N ALA A 141 5.72 18.25 0.35
CA ALA A 141 6.94 18.22 -0.45
C ALA A 141 6.76 17.35 -1.71
N ASP A 142 6.20 16.14 -1.57
CA ASP A 142 5.93 15.26 -2.70
C ASP A 142 4.96 15.91 -3.71
N LEU A 143 3.95 16.66 -3.24
CA LEU A 143 3.04 17.42 -4.10
C LEU A 143 3.76 18.49 -4.92
N TYR A 144 4.57 19.32 -4.26
CA TYR A 144 5.32 20.38 -4.94
C TYR A 144 6.40 19.83 -5.86
N HIS A 145 7.02 18.71 -5.49
CA HIS A 145 7.93 17.98 -6.37
C HIS A 145 7.23 17.54 -7.66
N ILE A 146 6.03 16.94 -7.54
CA ILE A 146 5.23 16.53 -8.71
C ILE A 146 4.88 17.72 -9.60
N GLN A 147 4.54 18.88 -9.02
CA GLN A 147 4.22 20.07 -9.81
C GLN A 147 5.46 20.63 -10.52
N TYR A 148 6.57 20.82 -9.80
CA TYR A 148 7.78 21.45 -10.31
C TYR A 148 8.46 20.62 -11.41
N TYR A 149 8.63 19.32 -11.19
CA TYR A 149 9.34 18.41 -12.10
C TYR A 149 8.44 17.77 -13.16
N SER A 150 7.23 18.29 -13.36
CA SER A 150 6.36 17.89 -14.47
C SER A 150 6.45 18.83 -15.66
N GLU A 151 5.92 18.41 -16.81
CA GLU A 151 5.76 19.29 -17.98
C GLU A 151 4.62 20.32 -17.84
N ASN A 152 4.03 20.45 -16.65
CA ASN A 152 2.98 21.42 -16.41
C ASN A 152 3.53 22.87 -16.52
N PRO A 153 2.90 23.74 -17.32
CA PRO A 153 3.32 25.15 -17.46
C PRO A 153 3.26 25.97 -16.17
N ILE A 154 2.60 25.50 -15.10
CA ILE A 154 2.49 26.24 -13.83
C ILE A 154 3.85 26.72 -13.29
N LYS A 155 4.94 25.98 -13.54
CA LYS A 155 6.30 26.35 -13.14
C LYS A 155 6.85 27.58 -13.89
N GLN A 156 6.32 27.90 -15.07
CA GLN A 156 6.70 29.10 -15.82
C GLN A 156 6.18 30.38 -15.14
N PHE A 157 5.07 30.27 -14.41
CA PHE A 157 4.45 31.40 -13.72
C PHE A 157 4.85 31.45 -12.24
N ASN A 158 4.85 30.29 -11.57
CA ASN A 158 5.01 30.19 -10.11
C ASN A 158 6.19 29.29 -9.70
N GLY A 159 7.15 29.01 -10.60
CA GLY A 159 8.21 28.04 -10.37
C GLY A 159 9.07 28.33 -9.15
N GLY A 160 9.45 29.60 -8.94
CA GLY A 160 10.24 30.01 -7.78
C GLY A 160 9.53 29.74 -6.45
N GLU A 161 8.24 30.08 -6.36
CA GLU A 161 7.42 29.82 -5.16
C GLU A 161 7.26 28.32 -4.91
N ILE A 162 6.94 27.55 -5.95
CA ILE A 162 6.80 26.09 -5.87
C ILE A 162 8.10 25.44 -5.36
N LEU A 163 9.26 25.87 -5.89
CA LEU A 163 10.55 25.34 -5.49
C LEU A 163 10.91 25.71 -4.05
N SER A 164 10.64 26.95 -3.64
CA SER A 164 10.84 27.40 -2.25
C SER A 164 10.03 26.52 -1.29
N LYS A 165 8.73 26.37 -1.55
CA LYS A 165 7.85 25.55 -0.70
C LYS A 165 8.25 24.08 -0.70
N LEU A 166 8.68 23.54 -1.85
CA LEU A 166 9.26 22.20 -1.91
C LEU A 166 10.45 22.07 -0.96
N SER A 167 11.40 22.99 -1.03
CA SER A 167 12.60 22.99 -0.19
C SER A 167 12.26 23.06 1.30
N ASP A 168 11.36 23.97 1.68
CA ASP A 168 10.96 24.19 3.07
C ASP A 168 10.30 22.94 3.65
N HIS A 169 9.30 22.40 2.96
CA HIS A 169 8.58 21.21 3.43
C HIS A 169 9.43 19.94 3.38
N TYR A 170 10.31 19.81 2.38
CA TYR A 170 11.23 18.68 2.31
C TYR A 170 12.19 18.70 3.51
N THR A 171 12.82 19.85 3.78
CA THR A 171 13.72 20.04 4.91
C THR A 171 13.02 19.75 6.24
N ALA A 172 11.82 20.29 6.44
CA ALA A 172 11.01 20.00 7.63
C ALA A 172 10.72 18.49 7.77
N SER A 173 10.36 17.80 6.68
CA SER A 173 10.09 16.36 6.73
C SER A 173 11.33 15.55 7.11
N VAL A 174 12.51 15.93 6.59
CA VAL A 174 13.78 15.27 6.94
C VAL A 174 14.07 15.47 8.42
N GLN A 175 13.91 16.69 8.95
CA GLN A 175 14.10 16.98 10.38
C GLN A 175 13.15 16.17 11.28
N GLU A 176 11.90 16.02 10.88
CA GLU A 176 10.90 15.22 11.60
C GLU A 176 11.31 13.73 11.66
N TYR A 177 11.71 13.15 10.53
CA TYR A 177 12.17 11.75 10.50
C TYR A 177 13.46 11.55 11.30
N VAL A 178 14.46 12.41 11.12
CA VAL A 178 15.72 12.34 11.87
C VAL A 178 15.45 12.41 13.37
N SER A 179 14.63 13.36 13.80
CA SER A 179 14.27 13.52 15.21
C SER A 179 13.55 12.29 15.77
N THR A 180 12.67 11.68 14.96
CA THR A 180 11.97 10.43 15.32
C THR A 180 12.95 9.28 15.53
N TYR A 181 13.90 9.09 14.60
CA TYR A 181 14.90 8.02 14.71
C TYR A 181 15.89 8.25 15.84
N VAL A 182 16.35 9.48 16.04
CA VAL A 182 17.22 9.82 17.18
C VAL A 182 16.54 9.52 18.50
N LEU A 183 15.26 9.90 18.65
CA LEU A 183 14.48 9.58 19.85
C LEU A 183 14.33 8.07 20.05
N GLU A 184 14.06 7.31 19.00
CA GLU A 184 13.96 5.85 19.07
C GLU A 184 15.29 5.21 19.44
N LEU A 185 16.41 5.67 18.88
CA LEU A 185 17.76 5.18 19.20
C LEU A 185 18.10 5.44 20.69
N ILE A 186 17.78 6.63 21.20
CA ILE A 186 17.97 6.97 22.61
C ILE A 186 17.12 6.05 23.50
N ASN A 187 15.85 5.86 23.16
CA ASN A 187 14.94 5.00 23.93
C ASN A 187 15.40 3.54 23.90
N PHE A 188 15.75 3.03 22.73
CA PHE A 188 16.22 1.66 22.56
C PHE A 188 17.52 1.42 23.31
N SER A 189 18.48 2.37 23.24
CA SER A 189 19.74 2.32 23.99
C SER A 189 19.49 2.18 25.49
N ARG A 190 18.55 2.98 26.03
CA ARG A 190 18.16 2.92 27.45
C ARG A 190 17.48 1.60 27.83
N ILE A 191 16.56 1.12 27.01
CA ILE A 191 15.77 -0.10 27.29
C ILE A 191 16.66 -1.35 27.18
N LYS A 192 17.57 -1.40 26.20
CA LYS A 192 18.41 -2.56 25.92
C LYS A 192 19.81 -2.49 26.53
N ASN A 193 20.15 -1.36 27.15
CA ASN A 193 21.47 -1.10 27.70
C ASN A 193 22.60 -1.31 26.67
N ILE A 194 22.39 -0.80 25.45
CA ILE A 194 23.35 -0.82 24.34
C ILE A 194 23.70 0.63 24.02
N ASP A 195 24.98 0.94 23.84
CA ASP A 195 25.42 2.27 23.44
C ASP A 195 25.31 2.45 21.91
N LEU A 196 24.40 3.32 21.47
CA LEU A 196 24.20 3.70 20.07
C LEU A 196 24.56 5.17 19.81
N SER A 197 25.29 5.81 20.73
CA SER A 197 25.64 7.24 20.63
C SER A 197 26.38 7.60 19.33
N SER A 198 27.25 6.72 18.84
CA SER A 198 27.98 6.89 17.57
C SER A 198 27.09 6.96 16.32
N GLN A 199 25.83 6.52 16.42
CA GLN A 199 24.86 6.54 15.31
C GLN A 199 23.98 7.80 15.33
N ILE A 200 24.06 8.60 16.40
CA ILE A 200 23.33 9.86 16.57
C ILE A 200 24.24 10.98 16.06
N LEU A 201 24.16 11.29 14.77
CA LEU A 201 24.83 12.45 14.18
C LEU A 201 23.97 13.69 14.44
N LEU A 202 24.37 14.50 15.41
CA LEU A 202 23.86 15.86 15.64
C LEU A 202 24.76 16.89 14.95
#